data_AF-A0A0F3GXK8-F1
#
_entry.id   AF-A0A0F3GXK8-F1
#
_cell.length_a   1.000
_cell.length_b   1.000
_cell.length_c   1.000
_cell.angle_alpha   90.00
_cell.angle_beta   90.00
_cell.angle_gamma   90.00
#
_symmetry.space_group_name_H-M   'P 1'
#
loop_
_entity.id
_entity.type
_entity.pdbx_description
1 polymer ?
#
loop_
_entity_poly.entity_id
_entity_poly.type
_entity_poly.pdbx_seq_one_letter_code
_entity_poly.pdbx_strand_id
1 'polypeptide(L)'
;MREKSILQKIEVFNGKYDMQDTMKFTVRQHLSPPKKIVSKSGNKPLGDYVFILRDLDCEDKKEIEYTIDNELSDYKGCYSVHFAVQEIEAWMIADQNCFKSFYKNKSAQIISAIKKIPHSSTPEEIDCEPKKISELLEEIAYKYNSDYKKTKQGTQLLDLVNPDVVASKCPSFADFRNDLRAHIGLPSIIL
;
A
#
# COMPACT_ATOMS: atom_id res chain seq x y z
N MET A 1 28.12 9.67 0.45
CA MET A 1 26.88 9.79 1.25
C MET A 1 25.98 10.77 0.54
N ARG A 2 24.85 10.32 0.00
CA ARG A 2 23.81 11.23 -0.49
C ARG A 2 23.03 11.70 0.73
N GLU A 3 22.90 13.01 0.90
CA GLU A 3 22.04 13.59 1.95
C GLU A 3 20.62 13.01 1.80
N LYS A 4 20.13 12.39 2.88
CA LYS A 4 18.73 11.95 2.98
C LYS A 4 17.89 13.21 3.26
N SER A 5 17.38 13.84 2.20
CA SER A 5 16.40 14.92 2.37
C SER A 5 15.03 14.30 2.66
N ILE A 6 14.59 14.38 3.92
CA ILE A 6 13.15 14.30 4.23
C ILE A 6 12.60 15.70 4.00
N LEU A 7 12.06 15.94 2.81
CA LEU A 7 11.35 17.17 2.48
C LEU A 7 9.85 16.89 2.45
N GLN A 8 9.24 16.88 3.63
CA GLN A 8 7.79 16.93 3.77
C GLN A 8 7.40 18.29 4.35
N LYS A 9 6.62 19.06 3.57
CA LYS A 9 6.01 20.32 4.01
C LYS A 9 4.50 20.09 4.08
N ILE A 10 3.96 20.09 5.29
CA ILE A 10 2.50 20.06 5.51
C ILE A 10 2.00 21.49 5.39
N GLU A 11 1.12 21.76 4.42
CA GLU A 11 0.45 23.05 4.28
C GLU A 11 -1.04 22.90 4.62
N VAL A 12 -1.57 23.85 5.40
CA VAL A 12 -2.97 23.84 5.85
C VAL A 12 -3.78 24.76 4.95
N PHE A 13 -4.74 24.21 4.20
CA PHE A 13 -5.70 24.98 3.42
C PHE A 13 -7.10 24.78 3.96
N ASN A 14 -7.73 25.84 4.49
CA ASN A 14 -9.13 25.84 4.93
C ASN A 14 -9.53 24.69 5.88
N GLY A 15 -8.61 24.27 6.76
CA GLY A 15 -8.85 23.19 7.71
C GLY A 15 -8.88 21.79 7.09
N LYS A 16 -8.42 21.64 5.85
CA LYS A 16 -8.03 20.37 5.24
C LYS A 16 -6.51 20.30 5.19
N TYR A 17 -5.97 19.15 5.58
CA TYR A 17 -4.54 18.86 5.46
C TYR A 17 -4.33 18.23 4.08
N ASP A 18 -3.76 19.00 3.16
CA ASP A 18 -3.33 18.48 1.86
C ASP A 18 -1.82 18.22 1.93
N MET A 19 -1.40 16.96 1.81
CA MET A 19 -0.01 16.62 1.54
C MET A 19 0.29 16.97 0.08
N GLN A 20 1.09 18.02 -0.16
CA GLN A 20 1.54 18.38 -1.51
C GLN A 20 2.72 17.52 -1.98
N ASP A 21 2.75 17.38 -3.31
CA ASP A 21 3.48 16.41 -4.12
C ASP A 21 5.00 16.73 -4.19
N THR A 22 5.79 16.14 -3.29
CA THR A 22 7.24 15.92 -3.50
C THR A 22 7.65 14.45 -3.45
N MET A 23 6.71 13.54 -3.25
CA MET A 23 6.88 12.12 -3.48
C MET A 23 5.74 11.64 -4.34
N LYS A 24 6.04 10.79 -5.33
CA LYS A 24 5.09 10.14 -6.25
C LYS A 24 4.14 9.17 -5.52
N PHE A 25 3.51 9.62 -4.45
CA PHE A 25 2.61 8.89 -3.60
C PHE A 25 1.26 9.60 -3.64
N THR A 26 0.42 9.17 -4.58
CA THR A 26 -0.90 9.77 -4.79
C THR A 26 -1.92 8.98 -3.97
N VAL A 27 -2.23 9.41 -2.75
CA VAL A 27 -3.48 8.99 -2.08
C VAL A 27 -4.61 9.85 -2.64
N ARG A 28 -5.05 9.53 -3.87
CA ARG A 28 -6.24 10.17 -4.45
C ARG A 28 -7.49 9.56 -3.83
N GLN A 29 -8.10 10.35 -2.95
CA GLN A 29 -9.54 10.47 -2.68
C GLN A 29 -10.36 9.18 -2.55
N HIS A 30 -10.96 8.96 -1.38
CA HIS A 30 -12.42 9.02 -1.21
C HIS A 30 -12.81 8.70 0.24
N LEU A 31 -12.78 9.70 1.12
CA LEU A 31 -13.75 9.80 2.21
C LEU A 31 -13.99 11.29 2.40
N SER A 32 -15.16 11.79 2.02
CA SER A 32 -15.59 13.08 2.55
C SER A 32 -15.79 12.87 4.06
N PRO A 33 -15.00 13.49 4.94
CA PRO A 33 -15.17 13.25 6.37
C PRO A 33 -16.54 13.78 6.82
N PRO A 34 -17.25 13.08 7.72
CA PRO A 34 -18.45 13.60 8.33
C PRO A 34 -18.15 14.94 9.02
N LYS A 35 -19.09 15.89 8.92
CA LYS A 35 -18.96 17.25 9.46
C LYS A 35 -18.58 17.24 10.94
N LYS A 36 -17.58 18.07 11.30
CA LYS A 36 -17.15 18.45 12.65
C LYS A 36 -18.31 18.50 13.65
N ILE A 37 -18.27 17.64 14.66
CA ILE A 37 -18.91 17.91 15.96
C ILE A 37 -17.81 18.52 16.84
N VAL A 38 -17.92 19.82 17.14
CA VAL A 38 -16.99 20.52 18.02
C VAL A 38 -17.25 20.06 19.45
N SER A 39 -16.33 19.31 20.08
CA SER A 39 -16.40 19.07 21.52
C SER A 39 -16.02 20.35 22.26
N LYS A 40 -16.80 20.72 23.28
CA LYS A 40 -16.63 21.94 24.09
C LYS A 40 -15.53 21.83 25.16
N SER A 41 -14.62 20.85 25.07
CA SER A 41 -13.63 20.58 26.13
C SER A 41 -12.25 20.41 25.51
N GLY A 42 -11.32 21.28 25.92
CA GLY A 42 -10.03 21.51 25.29
C GLY A 42 -9.15 20.29 25.00
N ASN A 43 -8.35 20.47 23.95
CA ASN A 43 -7.06 19.84 23.65
C ASN A 43 -7.00 18.47 22.96
N LYS A 44 -7.92 18.16 22.05
CA LYS A 44 -7.56 17.34 20.87
C LYS A 44 -8.25 17.87 19.61
N PRO A 45 -7.55 17.96 18.46
CA PRO A 45 -8.24 18.16 17.19
C PRO A 45 -9.18 16.96 16.98
N LEU A 46 -10.49 17.23 16.96
CA LEU A 46 -11.44 16.37 16.25
C LEU A 46 -11.11 16.57 14.76
N GLY A 47 -10.18 15.76 14.28
CA GLY A 47 -9.61 15.81 12.93
C GLY A 47 -9.82 14.50 12.18
N ASP A 48 -9.57 14.57 10.88
CA ASP A 48 -9.59 13.42 9.97
C ASP A 48 -8.59 12.37 10.45
N TYR A 49 -8.98 11.09 10.43
CA TYR A 49 -8.07 9.97 10.69
C TYR A 49 -7.29 9.64 9.41
N VAL A 50 -5.96 9.53 9.51
CA VAL A 50 -5.08 9.31 8.36
C VAL A 50 -4.52 7.89 8.34
N PHE A 51 -4.69 7.21 7.21
CA PHE A 51 -4.00 5.95 6.95
C PHE A 51 -2.72 6.23 6.16
N ILE A 52 -1.57 5.88 6.74
CA ILE A 52 -0.28 5.94 6.07
C ILE A 52 0.02 4.53 5.60
N LEU A 53 -0.10 4.28 4.29
CA LEU A 53 0.39 3.05 3.69
C LEU A 53 1.77 3.32 3.09
N ARG A 54 2.79 2.59 3.50
CA ARG A 54 4.15 2.74 2.99
C ARG A 54 4.61 1.45 2.31
N ASP A 55 5.19 1.59 1.13
CA ASP A 55 5.96 0.51 0.54
C ASP A 55 7.22 0.30 1.39
N LEU A 56 7.41 -0.91 1.92
CA LEU A 56 8.54 -1.17 2.80
C LEU A 56 9.83 -1.34 2.01
N ASP A 57 9.78 -1.78 0.75
CA ASP A 57 10.93 -1.80 -0.14
C ASP A 57 12.22 -2.44 0.43
N CYS A 58 12.06 -3.40 1.38
CA CYS A 58 13.12 -4.11 2.12
C CYS A 58 13.81 -3.29 3.23
N GLU A 59 13.24 -2.16 3.60
CA GLU A 59 13.72 -1.30 4.68
C GLU A 59 13.35 -1.89 6.06
N ASP A 60 14.00 -1.39 7.12
CA ASP A 60 13.64 -1.77 8.49
C ASP A 60 12.31 -1.10 8.87
N LYS A 61 11.27 -1.94 8.97
CA LYS A 61 9.92 -1.51 9.38
C LYS A 61 9.94 -0.73 10.70
N LYS A 62 10.72 -1.17 11.70
CA LYS A 62 10.74 -0.54 13.02
C LYS A 62 11.42 0.82 12.99
N GLU A 63 12.48 0.97 12.20
CA GLU A 63 13.16 2.26 12.02
C GLU A 63 12.23 3.30 11.38
N ILE A 64 11.48 2.87 10.35
CA ILE A 64 10.53 3.74 9.67
C ILE A 64 9.35 4.10 10.58
N GLU A 65 8.77 3.11 11.26
CA GLU A 65 7.66 3.33 12.18
C GLU A 65 8.07 4.29 13.30
N TYR A 66 9.26 4.11 13.90
CA TYR A 66 9.82 5.03 14.89
C TYR A 66 10.02 6.45 14.32
N THR A 67 10.48 6.57 13.08
CA THR A 67 10.68 7.89 12.44
C THR A 67 9.35 8.61 12.27
N ILE A 68 8.33 7.93 11.72
CA ILE A 68 6.99 8.48 11.53
C ILE A 68 6.37 8.86 12.88
N ASP A 69 6.48 7.99 13.88
CA ASP A 69 5.90 8.23 15.21
C ASP A 69 6.53 9.43 15.93
N ASN A 70 7.82 9.67 15.75
CA ASN A 70 8.46 10.85 16.30
C ASN A 70 8.02 12.13 15.59
N GLU A 71 7.98 12.12 14.26
CA GLU A 71 7.55 13.27 13.45
C GLU A 71 6.08 13.62 13.66
N LEU A 72 5.22 12.62 13.89
CA LEU A 72 3.78 12.77 14.08
C LEU A 72 3.34 12.63 15.54
N SER A 73 4.27 12.76 16.49
CA SER A 73 4.02 12.54 17.92
C SER A 73 2.85 13.38 18.48
N ASP A 74 2.70 14.62 18.02
CA ASP A 74 1.59 15.52 18.40
C ASP A 74 0.21 15.06 17.87
N TYR A 75 0.20 14.16 16.87
CA TYR A 75 -1.00 13.64 16.21
C TYR A 75 -1.33 12.21 16.66
N LYS A 76 -0.73 11.73 17.74
CA LYS A 76 -0.95 10.36 18.24
C LYS A 76 -2.44 10.06 18.42
N GLY A 77 -2.90 8.99 17.77
CA GLY A 77 -4.30 8.56 17.74
C GLY A 77 -5.15 9.18 16.62
N CYS A 78 -4.53 9.98 15.74
CA CYS A 78 -5.17 10.51 14.52
C CYS A 78 -4.62 9.85 13.23
N TYR A 79 -3.74 8.85 13.37
CA TYR A 79 -3.20 8.11 12.24
C TYR A 79 -2.91 6.64 12.59
N SER A 80 -2.79 5.80 11.56
CA SER A 80 -2.16 4.48 11.62
C SER A 80 -1.12 4.34 10.50
N VAL A 81 -0.07 3.57 10.77
CA VAL A 81 0.97 3.24 9.78
C VAL A 81 0.82 1.77 9.38
N HIS A 82 0.74 1.54 8.09
CA HIS A 82 0.67 0.23 7.46
C HIS A 82 1.79 0.11 6.44
N PHE A 83 2.23 -1.12 6.22
CA PHE A 83 3.35 -1.41 5.33
C PHE A 83 2.91 -2.41 4.28
N ALA A 84 3.20 -2.15 3.01
CA ALA A 84 3.17 -3.18 1.99
C ALA A 84 4.47 -3.98 2.11
N VAL A 85 4.41 -5.08 2.86
CA VAL A 85 5.55 -6.00 3.02
C VAL A 85 5.82 -6.67 1.67
N GLN A 86 7.08 -6.61 1.21
CA GLN A 86 7.50 -7.07 -0.11
C GLN A 86 6.87 -6.31 -1.29
N GLU A 87 6.76 -4.98 -1.15
CA GLU A 87 6.16 -4.08 -2.14
C GLU A 87 4.65 -4.29 -2.35
N ILE A 88 3.98 -3.30 -2.94
CA ILE A 88 2.57 -3.43 -3.32
C ILE A 88 2.37 -4.57 -4.34
N GLU A 89 3.41 -4.90 -5.11
CA GLU A 89 3.42 -6.03 -6.04
C GLU A 89 3.19 -7.39 -5.37
N ALA A 90 3.55 -7.57 -4.09
CA ALA A 90 3.22 -8.79 -3.34
C ALA A 90 1.71 -9.06 -3.34
N TRP A 91 0.91 -8.00 -3.19
CA TRP A 91 -0.54 -8.09 -3.18
C TRP A 91 -1.08 -8.45 -4.57
N MET A 92 -0.44 -7.99 -5.65
CA MET A 92 -0.81 -8.41 -7.00
C MET A 92 -0.54 -9.90 -7.21
N ILE A 93 0.61 -10.41 -6.75
CA ILE A 93 0.95 -11.84 -6.85
C ILE A 93 0.02 -12.71 -6.01
N ALA A 94 -0.44 -12.21 -4.86
CA ALA A 94 -1.40 -12.93 -4.02
C ALA A 94 -2.65 -13.34 -4.81
N ASP A 95 -3.16 -12.46 -5.69
CA ASP A 95 -4.26 -12.76 -6.60
C ASP A 95 -3.81 -12.87 -8.07
N GLN A 96 -3.31 -14.05 -8.44
CA GLN A 96 -2.87 -14.34 -9.80
C GLN A 96 -3.97 -14.19 -10.87
N ASN A 97 -5.26 -14.15 -10.50
CA ASN A 97 -6.34 -13.95 -11.46
C ASN A 97 -6.34 -12.53 -12.03
N CYS A 98 -5.79 -11.54 -11.32
CA CYS A 98 -5.68 -10.16 -11.83
C CYS A 98 -4.87 -10.13 -13.14
N PHE A 99 -3.79 -10.91 -13.22
CA PHE A 99 -2.96 -11.07 -14.42
C PHE A 99 -3.70 -11.78 -15.57
N LYS A 100 -4.63 -12.68 -15.27
CA LYS A 100 -5.48 -13.32 -16.29
C LYS A 100 -6.36 -12.30 -16.98
N SER A 101 -6.99 -11.44 -16.20
CA SER A 101 -7.86 -10.37 -16.67
C SER A 101 -7.08 -9.31 -17.44
N PHE A 102 -5.87 -8.99 -16.98
CA PHE A 102 -5.01 -7.99 -17.58
C PHE A 102 -4.37 -8.46 -18.90
N TYR A 103 -3.67 -9.60 -18.89
CA TYR A 103 -2.93 -10.11 -20.05
C TYR A 103 -3.71 -11.12 -20.89
N LYS A 104 -4.94 -10.80 -21.31
CA LYS A 104 -5.90 -11.73 -21.97
C LYS A 104 -5.25 -12.76 -22.93
N ASN A 105 -4.48 -12.29 -23.92
CA ASN A 105 -3.90 -13.11 -24.98
C ASN A 105 -2.63 -13.89 -24.57
N LYS A 106 -2.03 -13.57 -23.42
CA LYS A 106 -0.77 -14.15 -22.91
C LYS A 106 -0.88 -14.65 -21.47
N SER A 107 -2.11 -14.72 -20.98
CA SER A 107 -2.45 -14.95 -19.57
C SER A 107 -1.90 -16.29 -19.10
N ALA A 108 -2.04 -17.35 -19.90
CA ALA A 108 -1.53 -18.67 -19.56
C ALA A 108 -0.01 -18.69 -19.32
N GLN A 109 0.76 -18.04 -20.20
CA GLN A 109 2.22 -18.00 -20.10
C GLN A 109 2.68 -17.14 -18.92
N ILE A 110 2.10 -15.95 -18.75
CA ILE A 110 2.46 -15.02 -17.67
C ILE A 110 2.10 -15.61 -16.31
N ILE A 111 0.90 -16.18 -16.14
CA ILE A 111 0.49 -16.83 -14.89
C ILE A 111 1.40 -18.02 -14.57
N SER A 112 1.75 -18.84 -15.58
CA SER A 112 2.67 -19.96 -15.39
C SER A 112 4.06 -19.50 -14.92
N ALA A 113 4.52 -18.32 -15.35
CA ALA A 113 5.76 -17.74 -14.88
C ALA A 113 5.63 -17.13 -13.47
N ILE A 114 4.53 -16.45 -13.16
CA ILE A 114 4.26 -15.88 -11.83
C ILE A 114 4.17 -16.98 -10.77
N LYS A 115 3.58 -18.14 -11.09
CA LYS A 115 3.55 -19.30 -10.18
C LYS A 115 4.93 -19.84 -9.81
N LYS A 116 5.96 -19.50 -10.58
CA LYS A 116 7.35 -19.90 -10.33
C LYS A 116 8.12 -18.86 -9.53
N ILE A 117 7.52 -17.69 -9.24
CA ILE A 117 8.08 -16.74 -8.30
C ILE A 117 8.13 -17.42 -6.92
N PRO A 118 9.28 -17.38 -6.22
CA PRO A 118 9.41 -17.90 -4.87
C PRO A 118 8.33 -17.35 -3.95
N HIS A 119 7.82 -18.15 -3.01
CA HIS A 119 6.79 -17.75 -2.06
C HIS A 119 5.53 -17.12 -2.70
N SER A 120 5.18 -17.47 -3.94
CA SER A 120 3.93 -16.97 -4.56
C SER A 120 2.64 -17.37 -3.83
N SER A 121 2.72 -18.37 -2.92
CA SER A 121 1.67 -18.73 -1.96
C SER A 121 1.65 -17.87 -0.70
N THR A 122 2.78 -17.26 -0.36
CA THR A 122 3.05 -16.47 0.85
C THR A 122 3.84 -15.19 0.46
N PRO A 123 3.24 -14.27 -0.31
CA PRO A 123 4.00 -13.23 -1.02
C PRO A 123 4.78 -12.26 -0.13
N GLU A 124 4.42 -12.14 1.15
CA GLU A 124 5.11 -11.32 2.15
C GLU A 124 6.36 -12.01 2.74
N GLU A 125 6.60 -13.30 2.47
CA GLU A 125 7.78 -14.05 2.94
C GLU A 125 9.03 -13.90 2.07
N ILE A 126 8.90 -13.29 0.89
CA ILE A 126 10.06 -13.04 0.04
C ILE A 126 11.06 -12.22 0.84
N ASP A 127 12.35 -12.53 0.70
CA ASP A 127 13.44 -11.65 1.11
C ASP A 127 14.01 -11.05 -0.17
N CYS A 128 14.51 -9.83 -0.11
CA CYS A 128 14.77 -8.99 -1.28
C CYS A 128 15.95 -9.41 -2.15
N GLU A 129 16.45 -10.61 -1.88
CA GLU A 129 17.56 -11.26 -2.53
C GLU A 129 17.06 -12.57 -3.17
N PRO A 130 17.40 -12.86 -4.44
CA PRO A 130 18.27 -12.08 -5.31
C PRO A 130 17.58 -10.95 -6.08
N LYS A 131 16.24 -10.86 -6.05
CA LYS A 131 15.44 -9.88 -6.81
C LYS A 131 14.16 -9.52 -6.09
N LYS A 132 13.75 -8.26 -6.22
CA LYS A 132 12.44 -7.79 -5.76
C LYS A 132 11.31 -8.36 -6.63
N ILE A 133 10.10 -8.40 -6.09
CA ILE A 133 8.93 -8.87 -6.82
C ILE A 133 8.72 -8.07 -8.11
N SER A 134 8.82 -6.76 -8.01
CA SER A 134 8.64 -5.89 -9.16
C SER A 134 9.63 -6.16 -10.29
N GLU A 135 10.89 -6.44 -9.98
CA GLU A 135 11.92 -6.83 -10.97
C GLU A 135 11.57 -8.16 -11.63
N LEU A 136 11.08 -9.14 -10.86
CA LEU A 136 10.62 -10.42 -11.39
C LEU A 136 9.42 -10.25 -12.33
N LEU A 137 8.49 -9.35 -12.01
CA LEU A 137 7.35 -9.03 -12.88
C LEU A 137 7.79 -8.34 -14.18
N GLU A 138 8.75 -7.42 -14.12
CA GLU A 138 9.35 -6.79 -15.31
C GLU A 138 10.00 -7.83 -16.23
N GLU A 139 10.78 -8.76 -15.67
CA GLU A 139 11.43 -9.82 -16.44
C GLU A 139 10.44 -10.78 -17.08
N ILE A 140 9.40 -11.16 -16.35
CA ILE A 140 8.32 -12.01 -16.87
C ILE A 140 7.61 -11.29 -18.03
N ALA A 141 7.23 -10.02 -17.84
CA ALA A 141 6.55 -9.25 -18.88
C ALA A 141 7.43 -9.13 -20.13
N TYR A 142 8.70 -8.76 -19.96
CA TYR A 142 9.68 -8.64 -21.04
C TYR A 142 9.83 -9.95 -21.82
N LYS A 143 10.01 -11.08 -21.11
CA LYS A 143 10.16 -12.42 -21.71
C LYS A 143 8.99 -12.78 -22.63
N TYR A 144 7.78 -12.35 -22.29
CA TYR A 144 6.58 -12.61 -23.08
C TYR A 144 6.19 -11.44 -23.98
N ASN A 145 7.12 -10.54 -24.31
CA ASN A 145 6.90 -9.37 -25.17
C ASN A 145 5.69 -8.54 -24.73
N SER A 146 5.57 -8.33 -23.42
CA SER A 146 4.48 -7.60 -22.77
C SER A 146 5.07 -6.46 -21.94
N ASP A 147 4.29 -5.43 -21.70
CA ASP A 147 4.71 -4.31 -20.88
C ASP A 147 4.30 -4.51 -19.42
N TYR A 148 5.24 -4.28 -18.51
CA TYR A 148 4.95 -4.00 -17.11
C TYR A 148 5.76 -2.76 -16.71
N LYS A 149 5.07 -1.72 -16.25
CA LYS A 149 5.66 -0.55 -15.60
C LYS A 149 4.87 -0.30 -14.33
N LYS A 150 5.55 -0.22 -13.18
CA LYS A 150 4.91 -0.03 -11.87
C LYS A 150 3.84 1.07 -11.89
N THR A 151 4.19 2.23 -12.46
CA THR A 151 3.32 3.43 -12.48
C THR A 151 2.12 3.36 -13.42
N LYS A 152 2.11 2.43 -14.39
CA LYS A 152 1.05 2.36 -15.42
C LYS A 152 0.29 1.03 -15.37
N GLN A 153 1.00 -0.09 -15.53
CA GLN A 153 0.36 -1.40 -15.49
C GLN A 153 0.16 -1.88 -14.06
N GLY A 154 1.02 -1.49 -13.12
CA GLY A 154 0.83 -1.82 -11.70
C GLY A 154 -0.50 -1.27 -11.15
N THR A 155 -0.83 -0.01 -11.44
CA THR A 155 -2.11 0.58 -11.02
C THR A 155 -3.31 -0.15 -11.64
N GLN A 156 -3.25 -0.48 -12.93
CA GLN A 156 -4.29 -1.25 -13.62
C GLN A 156 -4.45 -2.68 -13.08
N LEU A 157 -3.36 -3.31 -12.64
CA LEU A 157 -3.39 -4.64 -12.03
C LEU A 157 -4.02 -4.58 -10.64
N LEU A 158 -3.69 -3.57 -9.83
CA LEU A 158 -4.28 -3.38 -8.50
C LEU A 158 -5.80 -3.21 -8.56
N ASP A 159 -6.33 -2.52 -9.56
CA ASP A 159 -7.78 -2.38 -9.77
C ASP A 159 -8.48 -3.73 -10.03
N LEU A 160 -7.73 -4.76 -10.44
CA LEU A 160 -8.22 -6.10 -10.77
C LEU A 160 -7.99 -7.12 -9.66
N VAL A 161 -7.28 -6.75 -8.60
CA VAL A 161 -6.96 -7.63 -7.48
C VAL A 161 -8.19 -7.86 -6.62
N ASN A 162 -8.46 -9.12 -6.26
CA ASN A 162 -9.48 -9.46 -5.30
C ASN A 162 -8.96 -9.27 -3.85
N PRO A 163 -9.49 -8.29 -3.08
CA PRO A 163 -8.99 -7.98 -1.74
C PRO A 163 -9.20 -9.11 -0.72
N ASP A 164 -10.17 -10.00 -0.92
CA ASP A 164 -10.36 -11.16 -0.04
C ASP A 164 -9.25 -12.19 -0.23
N VAL A 165 -8.82 -12.41 -1.48
CA VAL A 165 -7.71 -13.31 -1.81
C VAL A 165 -6.40 -12.75 -1.24
N VAL A 166 -6.16 -11.45 -1.39
CA VAL A 166 -4.97 -10.80 -0.82
C VAL A 166 -4.97 -10.93 0.69
N ALA A 167 -6.06 -10.57 1.37
CA ALA A 167 -6.12 -10.62 2.83
C ALA A 167 -5.90 -12.03 3.40
N SER A 168 -6.27 -13.09 2.66
CA SER A 168 -6.01 -14.47 3.07
C SER A 168 -4.53 -14.91 2.98
N LYS A 169 -3.69 -14.17 2.26
CA LYS A 169 -2.28 -14.54 1.98
C LYS A 169 -1.26 -13.50 2.45
N CYS A 170 -1.70 -12.27 2.65
CA CYS A 170 -0.89 -11.09 2.95
C CYS A 170 -1.38 -10.48 4.28
N PRO A 171 -0.82 -10.91 5.42
CA PRO A 171 -1.18 -10.39 6.74
C PRO A 171 -1.12 -8.86 6.84
N SER A 172 -0.09 -8.23 6.27
CA SER A 172 0.04 -6.76 6.32
C SER A 172 -1.12 -6.03 5.62
N PHE A 173 -1.63 -6.60 4.52
CA PHE A 173 -2.82 -6.11 3.83
C PHE A 173 -4.08 -6.35 4.65
N ALA A 174 -4.21 -7.52 5.29
CA ALA A 174 -5.35 -7.84 6.14
C ALA A 174 -5.48 -6.84 7.29
N ASP A 175 -4.37 -6.52 7.97
CA ASP A 175 -4.31 -5.52 9.04
C ASP A 175 -4.76 -4.14 8.54
N PHE A 176 -4.17 -3.66 7.42
CA PHE A 176 -4.57 -2.41 6.79
C PHE A 176 -6.06 -2.36 6.46
N ARG A 177 -6.58 -3.42 5.83
CA ARG A 177 -7.98 -3.51 5.44
C ARG A 177 -8.91 -3.51 6.65
N ASN A 178 -8.55 -4.21 7.72
CA ASN A 178 -9.36 -4.28 8.93
C ASN A 178 -9.41 -2.93 9.64
N ASP A 179 -8.29 -2.23 9.75
CA ASP A 179 -8.27 -0.89 10.35
C ASP A 179 -9.07 0.10 9.51
N LEU A 180 -8.97 0.04 8.18
CA LEU A 180 -9.77 0.84 7.27
C LEU A 180 -11.28 0.59 7.48
N ARG A 181 -11.69 -0.68 7.54
CA ARG A 181 -13.09 -1.07 7.75
C ARG A 181 -13.62 -0.58 9.09
N ALA A 182 -12.85 -0.76 10.16
CA ALA A 182 -13.22 -0.30 11.50
C ALA A 182 -13.48 1.22 11.52
N HIS A 183 -12.64 2.00 10.82
CA HIS A 183 -12.80 3.46 10.76
C HIS A 183 -14.00 3.93 9.94
N ILE A 184 -14.41 3.19 8.90
CA ILE A 184 -15.60 3.52 8.10
C ILE A 184 -16.88 2.87 8.64
N GLY A 185 -16.84 2.28 9.84
CA GLY A 185 -18.00 1.68 10.50
C GLY A 185 -18.47 0.36 9.88
N LEU A 186 -17.61 -0.33 9.13
CA LEU A 186 -17.88 -1.67 8.63
C LEU A 186 -17.35 -2.71 9.63
N PRO A 187 -18.06 -3.83 9.85
CA PRO A 187 -17.58 -4.88 10.74
C PRO A 187 -16.27 -5.49 10.21
N SER A 188 -15.32 -5.75 11.11
CA SER A 188 -14.10 -6.49 10.80
C SER A 188 -14.45 -7.89 10.29
N ILE A 189 -13.70 -8.38 9.30
CA ILE A 189 -13.88 -9.74 8.80
C ILE A 189 -12.94 -10.63 9.60
N ILE A 190 -13.49 -11.62 10.30
CA ILE A 190 -12.69 -12.71 10.87
C ILE A 190 -12.35 -13.63 9.70
N LEU A 191 -11.10 -13.55 9.23
CA LEU A 191 -10.55 -14.40 8.17
C LEU A 191 -9.90 -15.65 8.77
#